data_AF-A0A1D2AHQ9-F1
#
_entry.id   AF-A0A1D2AHQ9-F1
#
_cell.length_a   1.000
_cell.length_b   1.000
_cell.length_c   1.000
_cell.angle_alpha   90.00
_cell.angle_beta   90.00
_cell.angle_gamma   90.00
#
_symmetry.space_group_name_H-M   'P 1'
#
loop_
_entity.id
_entity.type
_entity.pdbx_description
1 polymer ?
#
loop_
_entity_poly.entity_id
_entity_poly.type
_entity_poly.pdbx_seq_one_letter_code
_entity_poly.pdbx_strand_id
1 'polypeptide(L)'
;MELMYAFDVHCNSLLPWLLIVNVLQLVLSPLLVSQSYLAAAVSCTLYVAGASSYLYITFLGYSVLPGLNHTVLLLLPVGAMAVALPLAILGRFNPTRTALWLYYGYRRA
;
A
#
# COMPACT_ATOMS: atom_id res chain seq x y z
N MET A 1 16.80 21.88 -8.84
CA MET A 1 15.38 21.73 -9.22
C MET A 1 14.87 20.32 -8.97
N GLU A 2 15.69 19.29 -9.22
CA GLU A 2 15.37 17.86 -8.99
C GLU A 2 14.65 17.53 -7.68
N LEU A 3 15.02 18.15 -6.55
CA LEU A 3 14.37 17.89 -5.25
C LEU A 3 12.90 18.32 -5.21
N MET A 4 12.59 19.48 -5.79
CA MET A 4 11.21 20.01 -5.81
C MET A 4 10.33 19.16 -6.72
N TYR A 5 10.91 18.63 -7.80
CA TYR A 5 10.25 17.65 -8.66
C TYR A 5 10.00 16.31 -7.95
N ALA A 6 11.03 15.79 -7.27
CA ALA A 6 10.91 14.55 -6.48
C ALA A 6 9.80 14.68 -5.43
N PHE A 7 9.77 15.80 -4.71
CA PHE A 7 8.72 16.09 -3.74
C PHE A 7 7.32 16.09 -4.38
N ASP A 8 7.14 16.74 -5.53
CA ASP A 8 5.86 16.77 -6.25
C ASP A 8 5.39 15.37 -6.68
N VAL A 9 6.28 14.55 -7.25
CA VAL A 9 5.99 13.16 -7.64
C VAL A 9 5.53 12.34 -6.44
N HIS A 10 6.21 12.47 -5.29
CA HIS A 10 5.83 11.75 -4.08
C HIS A 10 4.52 12.28 -3.49
N CYS A 11 4.25 13.58 -3.52
CA CYS A 11 2.97 14.14 -3.10
C CYS A 11 1.81 13.62 -3.96
N ASN A 12 1.99 13.56 -5.28
CA ASN A 12 0.99 13.01 -6.19
C ASN A 12 0.73 11.52 -5.96
N SER A 13 1.77 10.72 -5.67
CA SER A 13 1.61 9.29 -5.37
C SER A 13 1.12 9.00 -3.94
N LEU A 14 1.36 9.91 -2.99
CA LEU A 14 0.83 9.81 -1.61
C LEU A 14 -0.69 9.90 -1.57
N LEU A 15 -1.31 10.71 -2.44
CA LEU A 15 -2.77 10.89 -2.46
C LEU A 15 -3.54 9.56 -2.65
N PRO A 16 -3.32 8.77 -3.71
CA PRO A 16 -4.03 7.50 -3.89
C PRO A 16 -3.68 6.48 -2.81
N TRP A 17 -2.44 6.46 -2.34
CA TRP A 17 -2.04 5.60 -1.22
C TRP A 17 -2.84 5.94 0.06
N LEU A 18 -2.98 7.22 0.38
CA LEU A 18 -3.76 7.70 1.51
C LEU A 18 -5.24 7.29 1.37
N LEU A 19 -5.82 7.48 0.18
CA LEU A 19 -7.21 7.12 -0.08
C LEU A 19 -7.46 5.62 0.07
N ILE A 20 -6.55 4.76 -0.40
CA ILE A 20 -6.73 3.31 -0.34
C ILE A 20 -6.46 2.78 1.08
N VAL A 21 -5.29 3.10 1.65
CA VAL A 21 -4.83 2.49 2.92
C VAL A 21 -5.45 3.15 4.15
N ASN A 22 -5.89 4.41 4.07
CA ASN A 22 -6.51 5.08 5.21
C ASN A 22 -8.01 5.20 5.02
N VAL A 23 -8.46 5.92 3.99
CA VAL A 23 -9.90 6.24 3.84
C VAL A 23 -10.72 4.99 3.54
N LEU A 24 -10.39 4.26 2.48
CA LEU A 24 -11.11 3.06 2.07
C LEU A 24 -11.00 1.96 3.13
N GLN A 25 -9.82 1.78 3.73
CA GLN A 25 -9.66 0.87 4.87
C GLN A 25 -10.61 1.20 6.03
N LEU A 26 -10.70 2.47 6.43
CA LEU A 26 -11.57 2.88 7.54
C LEU A 26 -13.04 2.62 7.23
N VAL A 27 -13.48 2.94 6.01
CA VAL A 27 -14.84 2.66 5.54
C VAL A 27 -15.14 1.16 5.55
N LEU A 28 -14.18 0.33 5.12
CA LEU A 28 -14.32 -1.12 5.08
C LEU A 28 -14.00 -1.82 6.42
N SER A 29 -13.45 -1.10 7.39
CA SER A 29 -13.01 -1.64 8.68
C SER A 29 -14.05 -2.51 9.42
N PRO A 30 -15.37 -2.20 9.47
CA PRO A 30 -16.33 -3.08 10.14
C PRO A 30 -16.37 -4.49 9.54
N LEU A 31 -16.07 -4.64 8.25
CA LEU A 31 -16.02 -5.93 7.55
C LEU A 31 -14.64 -6.59 7.69
N LEU A 32 -13.58 -5.80 7.54
CA LEU A 32 -12.19 -6.24 7.52
C LEU A 32 -11.65 -6.62 8.91
N VAL A 33 -12.31 -6.19 9.99
CA VAL A 33 -11.96 -6.56 11.37
C VAL A 33 -12.42 -7.98 11.73
N SER A 34 -13.25 -8.65 10.93
CA SER A 34 -13.71 -10.02 11.23
C SER A 34 -12.57 -11.07 11.21
N GLN A 35 -12.73 -12.18 11.96
CA GLN A 35 -11.74 -13.29 12.06
C GLN A 35 -11.72 -14.22 10.85
N SER A 36 -12.43 -13.83 9.79
CA SER A 36 -12.55 -14.61 8.57
C SER A 36 -11.26 -14.59 7.76
N TYR A 37 -11.00 -15.69 7.05
CA TYR A 37 -9.91 -15.76 6.08
C TYR A 37 -10.10 -14.72 4.95
N LEU A 38 -11.36 -14.51 4.54
CA LEU A 38 -11.72 -13.53 3.52
C LEU A 38 -11.38 -12.09 3.95
N ALA A 39 -11.64 -11.72 5.20
CA ALA A 39 -11.24 -10.41 5.71
C ALA A 39 -9.72 -10.22 5.70
N ALA A 40 -8.94 -11.22 6.09
CA ALA A 40 -7.48 -11.17 5.99
C ALA A 40 -7.01 -11.02 4.53
N ALA A 41 -7.61 -11.76 3.59
CA ALA A 41 -7.28 -11.68 2.17
C ALA A 41 -7.60 -10.29 1.58
N VAL A 42 -8.78 -9.75 1.87
CA VAL A 42 -9.19 -8.41 1.42
C VAL A 42 -8.30 -7.34 2.04
N SER A 43 -8.00 -7.42 3.34
CA SER A 43 -7.08 -6.50 4.02
C SER A 43 -5.68 -6.53 3.41
N CYS A 44 -5.08 -7.72 3.20
CA CYS A 44 -3.77 -7.84 2.57
C CYS A 44 -3.76 -7.27 1.14
N THR A 45 -4.79 -7.57 0.36
CA THR A 45 -4.93 -7.06 -1.02
C THR A 45 -5.05 -5.55 -1.04
N LEU A 46 -5.83 -4.96 -0.13
CA LEU A 46 -5.99 -3.51 -0.01
C LEU A 46 -4.67 -2.79 0.30
N TYR A 47 -3.86 -3.33 1.22
CA TYR A 47 -2.55 -2.77 1.53
C TYR A 47 -1.55 -2.92 0.39
N VAL A 48 -1.49 -4.09 -0.26
CA VAL A 48 -0.62 -4.30 -1.42
C VAL A 48 -1.04 -3.41 -2.58
N ALA A 49 -2.33 -3.24 -2.83
CA ALA A 49 -2.84 -2.32 -3.86
C ALA A 49 -2.45 -0.87 -3.56
N GLY A 50 -2.59 -0.41 -2.31
CA GLY A 50 -2.18 0.92 -1.90
C GLY A 50 -0.67 1.15 -2.10
N ALA A 51 0.16 0.26 -1.58
CA ALA A 51 1.62 0.36 -1.74
C ALA A 51 2.05 0.28 -3.21
N SER A 52 1.39 -0.58 -4.01
CA SER A 52 1.66 -0.68 -5.45
C SER A 52 1.27 0.59 -6.19
N SER A 53 0.14 1.22 -5.83
CA SER A 53 -0.27 2.50 -6.43
C SER A 53 0.75 3.61 -6.18
N TYR A 54 1.31 3.68 -4.97
CA TYR A 54 2.36 4.63 -4.64
C TYR A 54 3.59 4.43 -5.53
N LEU A 55 4.15 3.21 -5.54
CA LEU A 55 5.36 2.89 -6.29
C LEU A 55 5.17 3.05 -7.81
N TYR A 56 4.01 2.67 -8.33
CA TYR A 56 3.70 2.78 -9.75
C TYR A 56 3.61 4.23 -10.21
N ILE A 57 2.90 5.08 -9.46
CA ILE A 57 2.78 6.51 -9.81
C ILE A 57 4.11 7.23 -9.63
N THR A 58 4.88 6.87 -8.59
CA THR A 58 6.25 7.38 -8.41
C THR A 58 7.16 6.99 -9.57
N PHE A 59 7.10 5.74 -10.04
CA PHE A 59 7.81 5.31 -11.25
C PHE A 59 7.38 6.11 -12.48
N LEU A 60 6.07 6.30 -12.68
CA LEU A 60 5.56 7.05 -13.81
C LEU A 60 6.09 8.49 -13.81
N GLY A 61 6.09 9.15 -12.65
CA GLY A 61 6.71 10.46 -12.48
C GLY A 61 8.18 10.46 -12.86
N TYR A 62 9.00 9.58 -12.29
CA TYR A 62 10.43 9.56 -12.61
C TYR A 62 10.76 9.10 -14.04
N SER A 63 9.87 8.37 -14.71
CA SER A 63 10.10 7.89 -16.07
C SER A 63 10.15 9.00 -17.13
N VAL A 64 9.63 10.19 -16.83
CA VAL A 64 9.64 11.31 -17.78
C VAL A 64 10.91 12.17 -17.69
N LEU A 65 11.78 11.93 -16.71
CA LEU A 65 12.98 12.74 -16.49
C LEU A 65 14.12 12.31 -17.42
N PRO A 66 14.60 13.17 -18.33
CA PRO A 66 15.75 12.86 -19.18
C PRO A 66 17.03 12.90 -18.35
N GLY A 67 17.44 11.76 -17.81
CA GLY A 67 18.63 11.63 -16.96
C GLY A 67 18.60 10.42 -16.02
N LEU A 68 17.41 9.90 -15.71
CA LEU A 68 17.27 8.65 -14.96
C LEU A 68 17.18 7.46 -15.91
N ASN A 69 18.15 6.55 -15.79
CA ASN A 69 18.10 5.24 -16.42
C ASN A 69 17.62 4.19 -15.41
N HIS A 70 17.01 3.11 -15.90
CA HIS A 70 16.56 1.97 -15.09
C HIS A 70 15.56 2.32 -13.97
N THR A 71 14.64 3.25 -14.23
CA THR A 71 13.53 3.56 -13.31
C THR A 71 12.65 2.35 -12.99
N VAL A 72 12.67 1.32 -13.83
CA VAL A 72 12.00 0.02 -13.60
C VAL A 72 12.40 -0.63 -12.26
N LEU A 73 13.58 -0.32 -11.72
CA LEU A 73 14.01 -0.78 -10.39
C LEU A 73 13.05 -0.32 -9.28
N LEU A 74 12.34 0.80 -9.47
CA LEU A 74 11.30 1.27 -8.55
C LEU A 74 10.09 0.33 -8.47
N LEU A 75 9.87 -0.52 -9.48
CA LEU A 75 8.80 -1.53 -9.49
C LEU A 75 9.23 -2.85 -8.82
N LEU A 76 10.52 -3.05 -8.54
CA LEU A 76 11.00 -4.28 -7.90
C LEU A 76 10.26 -4.60 -6.58
N PRO A 77 9.96 -3.62 -5.70
CA PRO A 77 9.20 -3.88 -4.48
C PRO A 77 7.74 -4.29 -4.77
N VAL A 78 7.15 -3.84 -5.89
CA VAL A 78 5.82 -4.30 -6.32
C VAL A 78 5.84 -5.79 -6.65
N GLY A 79 6.87 -6.24 -7.36
CA GLY A 79 7.09 -7.67 -7.62
C GLY A 79 7.27 -8.47 -6.33
N ALA A 80 8.08 -7.96 -5.39
CA ALA A 80 8.26 -8.60 -4.09
C ALA A 80 6.96 -8.69 -3.28
N MET A 81 6.13 -7.64 -3.29
CA MET A 81 4.82 -7.63 -2.62
C MET A 81 3.84 -8.59 -3.29
N ALA A 82 3.87 -8.75 -4.61
CA ALA A 82 3.02 -9.71 -5.32
C ALA A 82 3.32 -11.16 -4.90
N VAL A 83 4.59 -11.49 -4.63
CA VAL A 83 5.00 -12.79 -4.09
C VAL A 83 4.69 -12.92 -2.60
N ALA A 84 4.87 -11.85 -1.82
CA ALA A 84 4.57 -11.85 -0.39
C ALA A 84 3.06 -11.93 -0.09
N LEU A 85 2.21 -11.44 -0.99
CA LEU A 85 0.75 -11.42 -0.82
C LEU A 85 0.16 -12.81 -0.53
N PRO A 86 0.34 -13.85 -1.37
CA PRO A 86 -0.20 -15.17 -1.06
C PRO A 86 0.36 -15.74 0.25
N LEU A 87 1.63 -15.49 0.57
CA LEU A 87 2.24 -15.93 1.84
C LEU A 87 1.57 -15.26 3.06
N ALA A 88 1.30 -13.96 2.98
CA ALA A 88 0.62 -13.21 4.03
C ALA A 88 -0.83 -13.69 4.22
N ILE A 89 -1.52 -14.01 3.12
CA ILE A 89 -2.89 -14.56 3.15
C ILE A 89 -2.90 -15.96 3.80
N LEU A 90 -1.97 -16.84 3.41
CA LEU A 90 -1.81 -18.17 4.02
C LEU A 90 -1.52 -18.08 5.52
N GLY A 91 -0.69 -17.12 5.93
CA GLY A 91 -0.40 -16.82 7.34
C GLY A 91 -1.56 -16.16 8.11
N ARG A 92 -2.71 -15.91 7.47
CA ARG A 92 -3.87 -15.20 8.04
C ARG A 92 -3.50 -13.84 8.63
N PHE A 93 -2.47 -13.20 8.09
CA PHE A 93 -2.07 -11.87 8.52
C PHE A 93 -3.15 -10.86 8.10
N ASN A 94 -3.55 -9.99 9.01
CA ASN A 94 -4.55 -8.95 8.74
C ASN A 94 -3.93 -7.57 9.08
N PRO A 95 -3.45 -6.83 8.07
CA PRO A 95 -2.80 -5.54 8.28
C PRO A 95 -3.76 -4.47 8.80
N THR A 96 -5.04 -4.49 8.40
CA THR A 96 -6.05 -3.54 8.90
C THR A 96 -6.18 -3.59 10.41
N ARG A 97 -6.20 -4.79 11.00
CA ARG A 97 -6.21 -4.93 12.47
C ARG A 97 -4.95 -4.44 13.13
N THR A 98 -3.80 -4.74 12.54
CA THR A 98 -2.51 -4.29 13.05
C THR A 98 -2.44 -2.77 13.07
N ALA A 99 -2.91 -2.12 12.00
CA ALA A 99 -3.00 -0.66 11.93
C ALA A 99 -4.03 -0.05 12.88
N LEU A 100 -5.23 -0.63 13.01
CA LEU A 100 -6.22 -0.14 13.97
C LEU A 100 -5.73 -0.28 15.42
N TRP A 101 -4.99 -1.36 15.72
CA TRP A 101 -4.33 -1.51 17.01
C TRP A 101 -3.26 -0.44 17.24
N LEU A 102 -2.40 -0.19 16.24
CA LEU A 102 -1.35 0.84 16.32
C LEU A 102 -1.90 2.26 16.44
N TYR A 103 -2.94 2.63 15.67
CA TYR A 103 -3.47 4.00 15.63
C TYR A 103 -4.49 4.30 16.72
N TYR A 104 -5.38 3.34 17.02
CA TYR A 104 -6.53 3.56 17.89
C TYR A 104 -6.53 2.67 19.14
N GLY A 105 -5.49 1.88 19.36
CA GLY A 105 -5.40 0.97 20.50
C GLY A 105 -6.45 -0.14 20.50
N TYR A 106 -7.01 -0.48 19.33
CA TYR A 106 -8.05 -1.49 19.18
C TYR A 106 -7.61 -2.85 19.77
N ARG A 107 -8.21 -3.26 20.89
CA ARG A 107 -7.97 -4.57 21.52
C ARG A 107 -9.06 -5.56 21.10
N ARG A 108 -8.63 -6.78 20.77
CA ARG A 108 -9.52 -7.91 20.50
C ARG A 108 -10.30 -8.20 21.80
N ALA A 109 -11.63 -8.10 21.73
CA ALA A 109 -12.51 -8.70 22.73
C ALA A 109 -12.63 -10.21 22.46
#